data_AF-L7SW68-F1
#
_entry.id   AF-L7SW68-F1
#
_cell.length_a   1.000
_cell.length_b   1.000
_cell.length_c   1.000
_cell.angle_alpha   90.00
_cell.angle_beta   90.00
_cell.angle_gamma   90.00
#
_symmetry.space_group_name_H-M   'P 1'
#
loop_
_entity.id
_entity.type
_entity.pdbx_description
1 polymer ?
#
loop_
_entity_poly.entity_id
_entity_poly.type
_entity_poly.pdbx_seq_one_letter_code
_entity_poly.pdbx_strand_id
1 'polypeptide(L)'
;MSVITPEELKKAAGLPEHANFHGWLIHSPENDDFLLKYKEKGIVISKTWCGLPDQAIRFNRFVRALKVIELLELHNQAIIVAAFDLGRQIIVLAPNDFRERMSLPSSNPFRAHAILN
;
A
#
# COMPACT_ATOMS: atom_id res chain seq x y z
N MET A 1 0.90 -13.96 -13.84
CA MET A 1 -0.04 -13.54 -12.79
C MET A 1 -0.92 -12.45 -13.40
N SER A 2 -2.24 -12.62 -13.44
CA SER A 2 -3.12 -11.49 -13.78
C SER A 2 -3.03 -10.47 -12.66
N VAL A 3 -2.62 -9.25 -12.98
CA VAL A 3 -2.60 -8.16 -12.02
C VAL A 3 -4.05 -7.77 -11.76
N ILE A 4 -4.55 -8.09 -10.56
CA ILE A 4 -5.86 -7.66 -10.09
C ILE A 4 -5.94 -6.12 -10.20
N THR A 5 -7.01 -5.62 -10.79
CA THR A 5 -7.25 -4.19 -10.97
C THR A 5 -7.77 -3.54 -9.68
N PRO A 6 -7.64 -2.21 -9.50
CA PRO A 6 -8.24 -1.53 -8.36
C PRO A 6 -9.76 -1.74 -8.26
N GLU A 7 -10.48 -1.74 -9.38
CA GLU A 7 -11.93 -1.95 -9.37
C GLU A 7 -12.30 -3.37 -8.90
N GLU A 8 -11.52 -4.38 -9.27
CA GLU A 8 -11.71 -5.74 -8.76
C GLU A 8 -11.43 -5.82 -7.25
N LEU A 9 -10.39 -5.14 -6.75
CA LEU A 9 -10.12 -5.04 -5.30
C LEU A 9 -11.26 -4.35 -4.56
N LYS A 10 -11.73 -3.21 -5.08
CA LYS A 10 -12.85 -2.44 -4.52
C LYS A 10 -14.10 -3.32 -4.38
N LYS A 11 -14.44 -4.05 -5.45
CA LYS A 11 -15.59 -4.95 -5.49
C LYS A 11 -15.43 -6.13 -4.52
N ALA A 12 -14.27 -6.77 -4.51
CA ALA A 12 -13.99 -7.89 -3.61
C ALA A 12 -14.03 -7.49 -2.13
N ALA A 13 -13.63 -6.26 -1.81
CA ALA A 13 -13.67 -5.71 -0.46
C ALA A 13 -15.04 -5.13 -0.06
N GLY A 14 -16.03 -5.11 -0.96
CA GLY A 14 -17.34 -4.52 -0.69
C GLY A 14 -17.31 -3.02 -0.43
N LEU A 15 -16.31 -2.30 -0.97
CA LEU A 15 -16.23 -0.85 -0.81
C LEU A 15 -17.39 -0.14 -1.52
N PRO A 16 -17.89 0.98 -0.97
CA PRO A 16 -19.02 1.69 -1.55
C PRO A 16 -18.66 2.29 -2.92
N GLU A 17 -19.67 2.54 -3.75
CA GLU A 17 -19.46 3.05 -5.11
C GLU A 17 -18.72 4.39 -5.16
N HIS A 18 -18.93 5.26 -4.17
CA HIS A 18 -18.24 6.54 -4.06
C HIS A 18 -16.77 6.44 -3.63
N ALA A 19 -16.28 5.25 -3.25
CA ALA A 19 -14.87 5.05 -2.93
C ALA A 19 -14.03 5.19 -4.20
N ASN A 20 -13.21 6.24 -4.27
CA ASN A 20 -12.42 6.56 -5.45
C ASN A 20 -11.02 5.98 -5.32
N PHE A 21 -10.50 5.39 -6.40
CA PHE A 21 -9.12 4.93 -6.41
C PHE A 21 -8.18 6.13 -6.23
N HIS A 22 -7.43 6.13 -5.14
CA HIS A 22 -6.55 7.21 -4.72
C HIS A 22 -5.10 7.02 -5.20
N GLY A 23 -4.70 5.77 -5.48
CA GLY A 23 -3.38 5.42 -6.01
C GLY A 23 -2.84 4.12 -5.44
N TRP A 24 -1.75 3.65 -6.03
CA TRP A 24 -0.95 2.56 -5.46
C TRP A 24 0.06 3.12 -4.48
N LEU A 25 0.20 2.48 -3.31
CA LEU A 25 1.18 2.82 -2.27
C LEU A 25 2.13 1.64 -2.06
N ILE A 26 3.31 1.94 -1.50
CA ILE A 26 4.24 0.92 -1.00
C ILE A 26 4.11 0.92 0.52
N HIS A 27 3.71 -0.21 1.09
CA HIS A 27 3.43 -0.40 2.50
C HIS A 27 4.42 -1.41 3.08
N SER A 28 5.05 -1.09 4.20
CA SER A 28 5.83 -2.06 4.98
C SER A 28 4.92 -2.68 6.05
N PRO A 29 4.50 -3.95 5.92
CA PRO A 29 3.53 -4.52 6.86
C PRO A 29 4.09 -4.73 8.28
N GLU A 30 5.42 -4.86 8.42
CA GLU A 30 6.08 -5.09 9.71
C GLU A 30 6.10 -3.83 10.58
N ASN A 31 6.40 -2.67 9.98
CA ASN A 31 6.40 -1.38 10.66
C ASN A 31 5.07 -0.63 10.52
N ASP A 32 4.21 -1.15 9.65
CA ASP A 32 2.92 -0.59 9.26
C ASP A 32 2.99 0.87 8.81
N ASP A 33 4.05 1.20 8.07
CA ASP A 33 4.30 2.50 7.50
C ASP A 33 4.29 2.45 5.97
N PHE A 34 4.21 3.62 5.35
CA PHE A 34 4.10 3.79 3.91
C PHE A 34 5.27 4.60 3.39
N LEU A 35 5.73 4.28 2.18
CA LEU A 35 6.83 5.01 1.58
C LEU A 35 6.39 6.47 1.36
N LEU A 36 7.06 7.41 2.03
CA LEU A 36 6.79 8.85 1.91
C LEU A 36 7.58 9.44 0.73
N LYS A 37 8.87 9.10 0.66
CA LYS A 37 9.79 9.58 -0.38
C LYS A 37 10.99 8.67 -0.48
N TYR A 38 11.63 8.68 -1.64
CA TYR A 38 12.94 8.10 -1.85
C TYR A 38 13.80 9.04 -2.70
N LYS A 39 15.12 8.96 -2.53
CA LYS A 39 16.10 9.65 -3.38
C LYS A 39 17.20 8.67 -3.76
N GLU A 40 17.51 8.67 -5.04
CA GLU A 40 18.65 7.99 -5.63
C GLU A 40 19.69 9.05 -5.99
N LYS A 41 20.90 8.96 -5.42
CA LYS A 41 22.01 9.82 -5.77
C LYS A 41 23.28 8.97 -5.92
N GLY A 42 23.53 8.53 -7.15
CA GLY A 42 24.61 7.59 -7.44
C GLY A 42 24.36 6.26 -6.73
N ILE A 43 25.31 5.83 -5.90
CA ILE A 43 25.22 4.56 -5.14
C ILE A 43 24.33 4.70 -3.89
N VAL A 44 24.06 5.94 -3.45
CA VAL A 44 23.30 6.17 -2.21
C VAL A 44 21.81 6.23 -2.51
N ILE A 45 21.08 5.28 -1.94
CA ILE A 45 19.63 5.23 -1.93
C ILE A 45 19.14 5.57 -0.52
N SER A 46 18.32 6.61 -0.40
CA SER A 46 17.65 6.96 0.85
C SER A 46 16.14 6.82 0.70
N LYS A 47 15.49 6.33 1.75
CA LYS A 47 14.04 6.14 1.84
C LYS A 47 13.52 6.73 3.16
N THR A 48 12.34 7.31 3.11
CA THR A 48 11.64 7.83 4.29
C THR A 48 10.23 7.27 4.27
N TRP A 49 9.74 6.88 5.45
CA TRP A 49 8.43 6.30 5.65
C TRP A 49 7.53 7.25 6.45
N CYS A 50 6.21 7.09 6.33
CA CYS A 50 5.18 7.82 7.07
C CYS A 50 4.12 6.85 7.60
N GLY A 51 3.53 7.14 8.76
CA GLY A 51 2.52 6.26 9.37
C GLY A 51 1.13 6.34 8.73
N LEU A 52 0.88 7.34 7.88
CA LEU A 52 -0.44 7.58 7.30
C LEU A 52 -0.44 7.40 5.76
N PRO A 53 -1.45 6.71 5.20
CA PRO A 53 -1.52 6.42 3.77
C PRO A 53 -1.80 7.66 2.90
N ASP A 54 -2.44 8.71 3.45
CA ASP A 54 -2.71 9.97 2.76
C ASP A 54 -1.45 10.83 2.55
N GLN A 55 -0.43 10.63 3.38
CA GLN A 55 0.88 11.27 3.25
C GLN A 55 1.81 10.53 2.29
N ALA A 56 1.53 9.26 2.01
CA ALA A 56 2.41 8.39 1.23
C ALA A 56 2.59 8.86 -0.22
N ILE A 57 3.70 8.46 -0.85
CA ILE A 57 3.87 8.64 -2.28
C ILE A 57 2.84 7.81 -3.04
N ARG A 58 2.12 8.48 -3.96
CA ARG A 58 1.04 7.86 -4.74
C ARG A 58 1.53 7.55 -6.15
N PHE A 59 1.40 6.29 -6.54
CA PHE A 59 1.66 5.86 -7.91
C PHE A 59 0.34 5.68 -8.66
N ASN A 60 0.21 6.31 -9.82
CA ASN A 60 -0.96 6.15 -10.69
C ASN A 60 -1.02 4.79 -11.43
N ARG A 61 0.09 4.03 -11.44
CA ARG A 61 0.20 2.73 -12.12
C ARG A 61 0.96 1.75 -11.24
N PHE A 62 0.46 0.51 -11.15
CA PHE A 62 1.08 -0.57 -10.36
C PHE A 62 2.55 -0.79 -10.74
N VAL A 63 2.85 -0.82 -12.04
CA VAL A 63 4.21 -1.02 -12.57
C VAL A 63 5.20 0.06 -12.10
N ARG A 64 4.73 1.28 -11.80
CA ARG A 64 5.62 2.33 -11.25
C ARG A 64 5.97 2.04 -9.79
N ALA A 65 5.03 1.56 -8.99
CA ALA A 65 5.30 1.12 -7.63
C ALA A 65 6.23 -0.11 -7.61
N LEU A 66 6.02 -1.06 -8.53
CA LEU A 66 6.87 -2.25 -8.68
C LEU A 66 8.33 -1.88 -8.97
N LYS A 67 8.57 -0.97 -9.92
CA LYS A 67 9.92 -0.48 -10.21
C LYS A 67 10.60 0.15 -9.00
N VAL A 68 9.83 0.79 -8.11
CA VAL A 68 10.38 1.36 -6.88
C VAL A 68 10.68 0.28 -5.86
N ILE A 69 9.84 -0.76 -5.72
CA ILE A 69 10.19 -1.94 -4.90
C ILE A 69 11.48 -2.59 -5.40
N GLU A 70 11.65 -2.74 -6.71
CA GLU A 70 12.86 -3.30 -7.32
C GLU A 70 14.08 -2.43 -7.06
N LEU A 71 13.98 -1.12 -7.36
CA LEU A 71 15.06 -0.15 -7.15
C LEU A 71 15.52 -0.07 -5.69
N LEU A 72 14.59 -0.16 -4.75
CA LEU A 72 14.85 -0.03 -3.32
C LEU A 72 15.10 -1.39 -2.63
N GLU A 73 15.09 -2.48 -3.39
CA GLU A 73 15.25 -3.87 -2.94
C GLU A 73 14.27 -4.29 -1.82
N LEU A 74 13.00 -3.87 -1.94
CA LEU A 74 11.99 -3.99 -0.86
C LEU A 74 11.12 -5.25 -0.92
N HIS A 75 11.36 -6.19 -1.84
CA HIS A 75 10.50 -7.36 -2.07
C HIS A 75 10.15 -8.16 -0.80
N ASN A 76 11.08 -8.22 0.15
CA ASN A 76 10.91 -8.95 1.40
C ASN A 76 10.31 -8.11 2.54
N GLN A 77 10.26 -6.78 2.40
CA GLN A 77 9.91 -5.85 3.48
C GLN A 77 8.63 -5.05 3.19
N ALA A 78 8.25 -4.92 1.93
CA ALA A 78 7.14 -4.10 1.50
C ALA A 78 6.28 -4.79 0.46
N ILE A 79 5.03 -4.35 0.39
CA ILE A 79 4.03 -4.80 -0.56
C ILE A 79 3.38 -3.58 -1.24
N ILE A 80 2.77 -3.81 -2.40
CA ILE A 80 2.02 -2.78 -3.11
C ILE A 80 0.55 -2.91 -2.72
N VAL A 81 -0.04 -1.82 -2.24
CA VAL A 81 -1.45 -1.75 -1.83
C VAL A 81 -2.19 -0.71 -2.66
N ALA A 82 -3.49 -0.93 -2.88
CA ALA A 82 -4.38 0.05 -3.49
C ALA A 82 -5.01 0.91 -2.41
N ALA A 83 -4.88 2.24 -2.51
CA ALA A 83 -5.55 3.18 -1.66
C ALA A 83 -6.88 3.65 -2.29
N PHE A 84 -7.91 3.75 -1.48
CA PHE A 84 -9.23 4.26 -1.84
C PHE A 84 -9.63 5.40 -0.92
N ASP A 85 -10.13 6.47 -1.51
CA ASP A 85 -10.61 7.65 -0.81
C ASP A 85 -12.14 7.57 -0.65
N LEU A 86 -12.60 7.56 0.60
CA LEU A 86 -14.02 7.56 0.98
C LEU A 86 -14.51 8.98 1.35
N GLY A 87 -13.74 10.02 1.03
CA GLY A 87 -14.01 11.42 1.33
C GLY A 87 -13.62 11.85 2.75
N ARG A 88 -13.78 10.97 3.76
CA ARG A 88 -13.37 11.23 5.16
C ARG A 88 -12.11 10.50 5.59
N GLN A 89 -11.75 9.43 4.88
CA GLN A 89 -10.61 8.58 5.22
C GLN A 89 -10.09 7.87 3.97
N ILE A 90 -8.80 7.52 4.01
CA ILE A 90 -8.18 6.62 3.04
C ILE A 90 -8.18 5.20 3.60
N ILE A 91 -8.70 4.25 2.83
CA ILE A 91 -8.59 2.81 3.11
C ILE A 91 -7.56 2.20 2.18
N VAL A 92 -6.74 1.28 2.69
CA VAL A 92 -5.76 0.53 1.91
C VAL A 92 -6.19 -0.93 1.77
N LEU A 93 -6.11 -1.46 0.55
CA LEU A 93 -6.43 -2.85 0.21
C LEU A 93 -5.20 -3.52 -0.39
N ALA A 94 -4.91 -4.74 0.04
CA ALA A 94 -3.90 -5.61 -0.55
C ALA A 94 -4.57 -6.83 -1.21
N PRO A 95 -3.99 -7.40 -2.27
CA PRO A 95 -4.40 -8.71 -2.76
C PRO A 95 -4.37 -9.79 -1.66
N ASN A 96 -5.24 -10.80 -1.76
CA ASN A 96 -5.35 -11.89 -0.77
C ASN A 96 -4.04 -12.64 -0.54
N ASP A 97 -3.15 -12.68 -1.54
CA ASP A 97 -1.83 -13.29 -1.45
C ASP A 97 -0.96 -12.64 -0.35
N PHE A 98 -1.29 -11.43 0.08
CA PHE A 98 -0.62 -10.71 1.16
C PHE A 98 -1.38 -10.74 2.50
N ARG A 99 -2.46 -11.52 2.61
CA ARG A 99 -3.30 -11.60 3.82
C ARG A 99 -2.49 -11.91 5.09
N GLU A 100 -1.53 -12.83 5.00
CA GLU A 100 -0.66 -13.18 6.14
C GLU A 100 0.19 -11.98 6.58
N ARG A 101 0.83 -11.28 5.63
CA ARG A 101 1.65 -10.09 5.93
C ARG A 101 0.80 -8.94 6.48
N MET A 102 -0.41 -8.75 5.95
CA MET A 102 -1.38 -7.78 6.45
C MET A 102 -1.95 -8.16 7.83
N SER A 103 -1.74 -9.39 8.30
CA SER A 103 -2.20 -9.86 9.62
C SER A 103 -1.11 -9.78 10.70
N LEU A 104 0.11 -9.33 10.35
CA LEU A 104 1.20 -9.16 11.31
C LEU A 104 0.81 -8.16 12.42
N PRO A 105 1.33 -8.30 13.65
CA PRO A 105 1.14 -7.30 14.70
C PRO A 105 1.63 -5.93 14.22
N SER A 106 0.86 -4.88 14.52
CA SER A 106 1.23 -3.50 14.20
C SER A 106 1.07 -2.61 15.42
N SER A 107 2.02 -1.70 15.60
CA SER A 107 1.97 -0.62 16.60
C SER A 107 1.32 0.66 16.05
N ASN A 108 0.92 0.69 14.77
CA ASN A 108 0.25 1.83 14.16
C ASN A 108 -1.23 1.86 14.59
N PRO A 109 -1.68 2.94 15.25
CA PRO A 109 -3.06 3.04 15.76
C PRO A 109 -4.13 3.13 14.65
N PHE A 110 -3.71 3.30 13.39
CA PHE A 110 -4.61 3.44 12.25
C PHE A 110 -4.83 2.13 11.47
N ARG A 111 -4.19 1.01 11.86
CA ARG A 111 -4.46 -0.30 11.26
C ARG A 111 -5.79 -0.85 11.76
N ALA A 112 -6.81 -0.84 10.91
CA ALA A 112 -8.05 -1.53 11.21
C ALA A 112 -7.80 -3.06 11.22
N HIS A 113 -8.02 -3.71 12.37
CA HIS A 113 -8.14 -5.18 12.43
C HIS A 113 -9.44 -5.61 11.74
N ALA A 114 -9.40 -5.84 10.43
CA ALA A 114 -10.49 -6.52 9.73
C ALA A 114 -10.10 -7.98 9.48
N ILE A 115 -10.19 -8.81 10.52
CA ILE A 115 -10.30 -10.27 10.33
C ILE A 115 -11.76 -10.54 10.02
N LEU A 116 -12.10 -10.65 8.74
CA LEU A 116 -13.38 -11.23 8.34
C LEU A 116 -13.26 -12.76 8.49
N ASN A 117 -14.17 -13.32 9.31
CA ASN A 117 -14.40 -14.75 9.45
C ASN A 117 -14.86 -15.38 8.13
#